data_AF-W2D9Z3-F1
#
_entry.id   AF-W2D9Z3-F1
#
_cell.length_a   1.000
_cell.length_b   1.000
_cell.length_c   1.000
_cell.angle_alpha   90.00
_cell.angle_beta   90.00
_cell.angle_gamma   90.00
#
_symmetry.space_group_name_H-M   'P 1'
#
loop_
_entity.id
_entity.type
_entity.pdbx_description
1 polymer ?
#
loop_
_entity_poly.entity_id
_entity_poly.type
_entity_poly.pdbx_seq_one_letter_code
_entity_poly.pdbx_strand_id
1 'polypeptide(L)' 'MNKIVPDPPPTFTVHHDLSFEDALAQICDLLRCAAATAAGTTQALSSDQRHMAGATEHLINSARILADRALDCLHTA' A
#
# COMPACT_ATOMS: atom_id res chain seq x y z
N MET A 1 10.98 9.60 -40.06
CA MET A 1 9.69 9.88 -39.39
C MET A 1 9.77 9.31 -37.99
N ASN A 2 10.03 10.13 -36.99
CA ASN A 2 10.13 9.67 -35.61
C ASN A 2 8.72 9.57 -35.03
N LYS A 3 8.25 8.34 -34.81
CA LYS A 3 7.01 8.10 -34.06
C LYS A 3 7.25 8.57 -32.62
N ILE A 4 6.61 9.66 -32.23
CA ILE A 4 6.48 10.01 -30.81
C ILE A 4 5.55 8.94 -30.22
N VAL A 5 6.10 8.02 -29.43
CA VAL A 5 5.31 7.12 -28.58
C VAL A 5 5.03 7.92 -27.31
N PRO A 6 3.75 8.17 -26.96
CA PRO A 6 3.41 8.76 -25.67
C PRO A 6 3.86 7.81 -24.56
N ASP A 7 4.51 8.35 -23.53
CA ASP A 7 4.87 7.58 -22.33
C ASP A 7 3.60 6.96 -21.73
N PRO A 8 3.61 5.67 -21.33
CA PRO A 8 2.45 5.04 -20.73
C PRO A 8 2.04 5.82 -19.48
N PRO A 9 0.72 5.99 -19.23
CA PRO A 9 0.28 6.70 -18.05
C PRO A 9 0.82 6.00 -16.79
N PRO A 10 1.17 6.78 -15.75
CA PRO A 10 1.63 6.22 -14.49
C PRO A 10 0.64 5.19 -13.94
N THR A 11 1.16 4.07 -13.44
CA THR A 11 0.37 2.94 -12.93
C THR A 11 -0.48 3.30 -11.71
N PHE A 12 -0.14 4.39 -11.02
CA PHE A 12 -0.91 4.93 -9.90
C PHE A 12 -0.81 6.46 -9.93
N THR A 13 -1.95 7.14 -9.84
CA THR A 13 -2.03 8.60 -9.75
C THR A 13 -2.84 8.98 -8.54
N VAL A 14 -2.31 9.90 -7.74
CA VAL A 14 -3.03 10.47 -6.60
C VAL A 14 -3.74 11.73 -7.07
N HIS A 15 -5.00 11.91 -6.68
CA HIS A 15 -5.73 13.13 -6.96
C HIS A 15 -5.05 14.32 -6.27
N HIS A 16 -4.88 15.44 -6.98
CA HIS A 16 -4.16 16.60 -6.47
C HIS A 16 -4.92 17.37 -5.37
N ASP A 17 -6.22 17.13 -5.25
CA ASP A 17 -7.15 17.76 -4.30
C ASP A 17 -7.42 16.87 -3.07
N LEU A 18 -6.53 15.91 -2.80
CA LEU A 18 -6.72 15.00 -1.68
C LEU A 18 -6.45 15.70 -0.34
N SER A 19 -7.41 15.62 0.58
CA SER A 19 -7.17 15.95 1.98
C SER A 19 -6.12 15.01 2.58
N PHE A 20 -5.40 15.47 3.59
CA PHE A 20 -4.49 14.60 4.35
C PHE A 20 -5.22 13.39 4.95
N GLU A 21 -6.42 13.61 5.49
CA GLU A 21 -7.26 12.55 6.08
C GLU A 21 -7.63 11.51 5.02
N ASP A 22 -8.07 11.96 3.84
CA ASP A 22 -8.40 11.10 2.70
C ASP A 22 -7.17 10.35 2.17
N ALA A 23 -6.00 10.99 2.16
CA ALA A 23 -4.74 10.36 1.77
C ALA A 23 -4.40 9.22 2.71
N LEU A 24 -4.54 9.44 4.01
CA LEU A 24 -4.22 8.47 5.02
C LEU A 24 -5.23 7.31 5.02
N ALA A 25 -6.52 7.60 4.83
CA ALA A 25 -7.54 6.57 4.64
C ALA A 25 -7.24 5.69 3.42
N GLN A 26 -6.88 6.28 2.28
CA GLN A 26 -6.47 5.53 1.08
C GLN A 26 -5.21 4.70 1.30
N ILE A 27 -4.22 5.22 2.05
CA ILE A 27 -3.03 4.45 2.44
C ILE A 27 -3.42 3.25 3.31
N CYS A 28 -4.28 3.44 4.32
CA CYS A 28 -4.74 2.35 5.19
C CYS A 28 -5.53 1.27 4.44
N ASP A 29 -6.26 1.65 3.39
CA ASP A 29 -6.93 0.71 2.48
C ASP A 29 -5.95 -0.03 1.57
N LEU A 30 -4.97 0.67 0.99
CA LEU A 30 -3.91 0.04 0.19
C LEU A 30 -3.11 -0.96 1.03
N LEU A 31 -2.75 -0.61 2.26
CA LEU A 31 -2.07 -1.51 3.19
C LEU A 31 -2.93 -2.73 3.52
N ARG A 32 -4.24 -2.56 3.77
CA ARG A 32 -5.16 -3.69 3.99
C ARG A 32 -5.20 -4.62 2.77
N CYS A 33 -5.29 -4.07 1.57
CA CYS A 33 -5.26 -4.84 0.32
C CYS A 33 -3.93 -5.58 0.13
N ALA A 34 -2.80 -4.91 0.44
CA ALA A 34 -1.48 -5.52 0.35
C ALA A 34 -1.32 -6.68 1.35
N ALA A 35 -1.83 -6.54 2.58
CA ALA A 35 -1.81 -7.61 3.58
C ALA A 35 -2.64 -8.82 3.11
N ALA A 36 -3.86 -8.58 2.62
CA ALA A 36 -4.71 -9.64 2.07
C ALA A 36 -4.06 -10.34 0.86
N THR A 37 -3.36 -9.56 0.02
CA THR A 37 -2.60 -10.10 -1.11
C THR A 37 -1.47 -10.99 -0.61
N ALA A 38 -0.62 -10.50 0.30
CA ALA A 38 0.49 -11.24 0.87
C ALA A 38 0.04 -12.55 1.52
N ALA A 39 -1.04 -12.51 2.31
CA ALA A 39 -1.65 -13.67 2.92
C ALA A 39 -2.15 -14.68 1.86
N GLY A 40 -2.83 -14.20 0.82
CA GLY A 40 -3.34 -15.03 -0.27
C GLY A 40 -2.24 -15.71 -1.09
N THR A 41 -1.06 -15.09 -1.22
CA THR A 41 0.06 -15.69 -1.96
C THR A 41 0.69 -16.86 -1.19
N THR A 42 0.62 -16.90 0.14
CA THR A 42 1.29 -17.95 0.96
C THR A 42 0.84 -19.39 0.61
N GLN A 43 -0.39 -19.56 0.13
CA GLN A 43 -0.97 -20.87 -0.21
C GLN A 43 -0.31 -21.53 -1.44
N ALA A 44 0.25 -20.73 -2.36
CA ALA A 44 0.79 -21.18 -3.64
C ALA A 44 2.33 -21.25 -3.69
N LEU A 45 3.00 -20.93 -2.58
CA LEU A 45 4.43 -20.63 -2.56
C LEU A 45 5.29 -21.69 -1.83
N SER A 46 6.53 -21.86 -2.29
CA SER A 46 7.56 -22.68 -1.64
C SER A 46 7.86 -22.21 -0.21
N SER A 47 8.46 -23.05 0.63
CA SER A 47 8.73 -22.75 2.06
C SER A 47 9.46 -21.43 2.29
N ASP A 48 10.42 -21.08 1.41
CA ASP A 48 11.18 -19.84 1.52
C ASP A 48 10.34 -18.60 1.15
N GLN A 49 9.51 -18.74 0.11
CA GLN A 49 8.59 -17.68 -0.31
C GLN A 49 7.43 -17.45 0.66
N ARG A 50 7.07 -18.47 1.46
CA ARG A 50 6.12 -18.32 2.58
C ARG A 50 6.68 -17.47 3.71
N HIS A 51 7.96 -17.61 4.06
CA HIS A 51 8.60 -16.73 5.05
C HIS A 51 8.63 -15.27 4.56
N MET A 52 8.96 -15.06 3.29
CA MET A 52 8.93 -13.73 2.69
C MET A 52 7.53 -13.12 2.71
N ALA A 53 6.49 -13.86 2.34
CA ALA A 53 5.11 -13.40 2.37
C ALA A 53 4.64 -13.05 3.81
N GLY A 54 5.01 -13.86 4.81
CA GLY A 54 4.73 -13.55 6.22
C GLY A 54 5.47 -12.31 6.73
N ALA A 55 6.74 -12.13 6.33
CA ALA A 55 7.50 -10.92 6.64
C ALA A 55 6.88 -9.68 5.97
N THR A 56 6.43 -9.80 4.71
CA THR A 56 5.72 -8.74 4.00
C THR A 56 4.42 -8.38 4.70
N GLU A 57 3.60 -9.36 5.08
CA GLU A 57 2.36 -9.13 5.83
C GLU A 57 2.63 -8.41 7.17
N HIS A 58 3.66 -8.82 7.90
CA HIS A 58 4.06 -8.18 9.15
C HIS A 58 4.47 -6.70 8.97
N LEU A 59 5.27 -6.40 7.93
CA LEU A 59 5.68 -5.04 7.60
C LEU A 59 4.48 -4.16 7.21
N ILE A 60 3.55 -4.70 6.44
CA ILE A 60 2.33 -3.99 6.03
C ILE A 60 1.44 -3.69 7.25
N ASN A 61 1.25 -4.65 8.14
CA ASN A 61 0.50 -4.43 9.37
C ASN A 61 1.17 -3.37 10.27
N SER A 62 2.51 -3.39 10.36
CA SER A 62 3.26 -2.40 11.13
C SER A 62 3.12 -1.00 10.55
N ALA A 63 3.19 -0.87 9.21
CA ALA A 63 2.96 0.40 8.53
C ALA A 63 1.55 0.94 8.78
N ARG A 64 0.54 0.06 8.83
CA ARG A 64 -0.84 0.44 9.10
C ARG A 64 -1.01 1.00 10.51
N ILE A 65 -0.46 0.32 11.52
CA ILE A 65 -0.50 0.79 12.92
C ILE A 65 0.16 2.17 13.03
N LEU A 66 1.28 2.39 12.34
CA LEU A 66 1.95 3.68 12.32
C LEU A 66 1.12 4.77 11.63
N ALA A 67 0.47 4.44 10.51
CA ALA A 67 -0.43 5.35 9.79
C ALA A 67 -1.64 5.74 10.67
N ASP A 68 -2.29 4.77 11.31
CA ASP A 68 -3.42 5.01 12.21
C ASP A 68 -2.99 5.94 13.37
N ARG A 69 -1.79 5.73 13.95
CA ARG A 69 -1.23 6.61 14.98
C ARG A 69 -0.93 8.03 14.47
N ALA A 70 -0.44 8.16 13.25
CA ALA A 70 -0.18 9.47 12.65
C ALA A 70 -1.49 10.26 12.44
N LEU A 71 -2.58 9.58 12.09
CA LEU A 71 -3.92 10.19 11.98
C LEU A 71 -4.40 10.69 13.34
N ASP A 72 -4.32 9.83 14.37
CA ASP A 72 -4.73 10.18 15.74
C ASP A 72 -4.02 11.44 16.24
N CYS A 73 -2.69 11.53 16.03
CA CYS A 73 -1.91 12.71 16.44
C CYS A 73 -2.40 14.01 15.79
N LEU A 74 -2.89 13.95 14.55
CA LEU A 74 -3.38 15.12 13.81
C LEU A 74 -4.82 15.50 14.19
N HIS A 75 -5.66 14.55 14.57
CA HIS A 75 -6.99 14.84 15.13
C HIS A 75 -6.94 15.43 16.55
N THR A 76 -5.83 15.24 17.27
CA THR A 76 -5.63 15.79 18.62
C THR A 76 -4.90 17.14 18.66
N ALA A 77 -4.47 17.66 17.50
CA ALA A 77 -3.75 18.94 17.36
C ALA A 77 -4.70 20.08 16.98
#